data_AF-A0AAV1KZF2-F1
#
_entry.id   AF-A0AAV1KZF2-F1
#
_cell.length_a   1.000
_cell.length_b   1.000
_cell.length_c   1.000
_cell.angle_alpha   90.00
_cell.angle_beta   90.00
_cell.angle_gamma   90.00
#
_symmetry.space_group_name_H-M   'P 1'
#
loop_
_entity.id
_entity.type
_entity.pdbx_description
1 polymer ?
#
loop_
_entity_poly.entity_id
_entity_poly.type
_entity_poly.pdbx_seq_one_letter_code
_entity_poly.pdbx_strand_id
1 'polypeptide(L)'
;MEWSNETIAEFLILYESEPSLWNSKSTEHKNKNDQHDAWLRIQMNLKNGTMQLKEIKKKKDTLMGTYRKLRSKVSQSVKSGSGADEIYKPDWPFYSVMAQFLDDVYYPRKTKNSEVSKYFIYFKLFSFKITSYINLQ
;
A
#
# COMPACT_ATOMS: atom_id res chain seq x y z
N MET A 1 -11.22 19.93 2.68
CA MET A 1 -11.19 19.02 3.84
C MET A 1 -9.75 18.72 4.21
N GLU A 2 -9.45 18.68 5.50
CA GLU A 2 -8.13 18.35 6.03
C GLU A 2 -8.01 16.83 6.24
N TRP A 3 -6.98 16.21 5.69
CA TRP A 3 -6.69 14.79 5.88
C TRP A 3 -5.58 14.65 6.92
N SER A 4 -5.96 14.38 8.18
CA SER A 4 -5.00 14.11 9.25
C SER A 4 -4.29 12.76 9.03
N ASN A 5 -3.17 12.54 9.71
CA ASN A 5 -2.45 11.27 9.59
C ASN A 5 -3.27 10.06 10.06
N GLU A 6 -4.07 10.25 11.10
CA GLU A 6 -4.99 9.24 11.65
C GLU A 6 -6.07 8.90 10.62
N THR A 7 -6.60 9.92 9.96
CA THR A 7 -7.62 9.75 8.90
C THR A 7 -7.06 9.02 7.70
N ILE A 8 -5.80 9.29 7.34
CA ILE A 8 -5.11 8.57 6.25
C ILE A 8 -4.85 7.12 6.66
N ALA A 9 -4.42 6.87 7.89
CA ALA A 9 -4.20 5.52 8.41
C ALA A 9 -5.50 4.70 8.42
N GLU A 10 -6.59 5.26 8.94
CA GLU A 10 -7.94 4.68 8.91
C GLU A 10 -8.37 4.34 7.47
N PHE A 11 -8.20 5.30 6.54
CA PHE A 11 -8.49 5.07 5.14
C PHE A 11 -7.67 3.92 4.54
N LEU A 12 -6.38 3.81 4.85
CA LEU A 12 -5.52 2.75 4.32
C LEU A 12 -5.90 1.37 4.83
N ILE A 13 -6.31 1.25 6.10
CA ILE A 13 -6.83 0.00 6.67
C ILE A 13 -8.09 -0.45 5.92
N LEU A 14 -9.04 0.46 5.74
CA LEU A 14 -10.28 0.18 4.99
C LEU A 14 -10.01 -0.13 3.52
N TYR A 15 -9.02 0.52 2.91
CA TYR A 15 -8.64 0.28 1.52
C TYR A 15 -7.98 -1.09 1.34
N GLU A 16 -7.09 -1.49 2.26
CA GLU A 16 -6.46 -2.81 2.25
C GLU A 16 -7.51 -3.93 2.35
N SER A 17 -8.54 -3.75 3.18
CA SER A 17 -9.63 -4.75 3.33
C SER A 17 -10.53 -4.91 2.11
N GLU A 18 -10.35 -4.11 1.05
CA GLU A 18 -11.16 -4.14 -0.17
C GLU A 18 -10.33 -4.56 -1.41
N PRO A 19 -9.98 -5.86 -1.57
CA PRO A 19 -9.18 -6.35 -2.69
C PRO A 19 -9.74 -6.04 -4.08
N SER A 20 -11.06 -5.85 -4.21
CA SER A 20 -11.69 -5.44 -5.48
C SER A 20 -11.13 -4.10 -5.98
N LEU A 21 -10.61 -3.24 -5.10
CA LEU A 21 -10.12 -1.90 -5.46
C LEU A 21 -8.64 -1.84 -5.82
N TRP A 22 -7.82 -2.78 -5.37
CA TRP A 22 -6.35 -2.70 -5.50
C TRP A 22 -5.70 -3.97 -6.02
N ASN A 23 -6.31 -5.14 -5.84
CA ASN A 23 -5.73 -6.41 -6.24
C ASN A 23 -6.14 -6.76 -7.67
N SER A 24 -5.28 -6.47 -8.65
CA SER A 24 -5.55 -6.80 -10.06
C SER A 24 -5.68 -8.30 -10.37
N LYS A 25 -5.28 -9.16 -9.43
CA LYS A 25 -5.38 -10.62 -9.53
C LYS A 25 -6.71 -11.14 -9.00
N SER A 26 -7.49 -10.34 -8.28
CA SER A 26 -8.81 -10.74 -7.78
C SER A 26 -9.82 -10.75 -8.93
N THR A 27 -10.78 -11.67 -8.86
CA THR A 27 -11.87 -11.77 -9.84
C THR A 27 -12.80 -10.57 -9.74
N GLU A 28 -12.99 -10.08 -8.52
CA GLU A 28 -13.84 -8.95 -8.13
C GLU A 28 -13.27 -7.63 -8.67
N HIS A 29 -11.95 -7.52 -8.85
CA HIS A 29 -11.35 -6.32 -9.44
C HIS A 29 -11.81 -6.05 -10.87
N LYS A 30 -12.29 -7.06 -11.60
CA LYS A 30 -12.84 -6.84 -12.95
C LYS A 30 -14.30 -6.41 -12.93
N ASN A 31 -14.99 -6.60 -11.80
CA ASN A 31 -16.40 -6.30 -11.66
C ASN A 31 -16.60 -4.85 -11.18
N LYS A 32 -17.28 -4.04 -11.99
CA LYS A 32 -17.56 -2.63 -11.67
C LYS A 32 -18.51 -2.47 -10.49
N ASN A 33 -19.42 -3.42 -10.29
CA ASN A 33 -20.38 -3.38 -9.17
C ASN A 33 -19.65 -3.65 -7.86
N ASP A 34 -18.79 -4.68 -7.81
CA ASP A 34 -18.00 -5.00 -6.62
C ASP A 34 -17.06 -3.85 -6.23
N GLN A 35 -16.48 -3.16 -7.22
CA GLN A 35 -15.69 -1.95 -6.98
C GLN A 35 -16.55 -0.80 -6.44
N HIS A 36 -17.76 -0.61 -6.98
CA HIS A 36 -18.67 0.43 -6.50
C HIS A 36 -19.07 0.19 -5.04
N ASP A 37 -19.47 -1.04 -4.71
CA ASP A 37 -19.89 -1.42 -3.37
C ASP A 37 -18.73 -1.32 -2.37
N ALA A 38 -17.52 -1.70 -2.77
CA ALA A 38 -16.32 -1.50 -1.95
C ALA A 38 -16.06 -0.02 -1.65
N TRP A 39 -16.20 0.86 -2.66
CA TRP A 39 -16.09 2.30 -2.44
C TRP A 39 -17.15 2.84 -1.47
N LEU A 40 -18.39 2.35 -1.55
CA LEU A 40 -19.46 2.72 -0.61
C LEU A 40 -19.16 2.21 0.81
N ARG A 41 -18.66 0.99 0.97
CA ARG A 41 -18.24 0.47 2.28
C ARG A 41 -17.14 1.32 2.90
N ILE A 42 -16.11 1.70 2.13
CA ILE A 42 -15.08 2.63 2.62
C ILE A 42 -15.71 3.96 3.02
N GLN A 43 -16.60 4.51 2.20
CA GLN A 43 -17.26 5.78 2.50
C GLN A 43 -18.05 5.73 3.80
N MET A 44 -18.85 4.69 4.01
CA MET A 44 -19.71 4.53 5.19
C MET A 44 -18.89 4.42 6.48
N ASN A 45 -17.75 3.73 6.45
CA ASN A 45 -16.93 3.50 7.62
C ASN A 45 -15.98 4.68 7.92
N LEU A 46 -15.40 5.28 6.88
CA LEU A 46 -14.41 6.34 7.03
C LEU A 46 -15.05 7.61 7.62
N LYS A 47 -14.57 8.05 8.79
CA LYS A 47 -15.13 9.21 9.52
C LYS A 47 -16.66 9.14 9.63
N ASN A 48 -17.19 7.95 9.91
CA ASN A 48 -18.63 7.71 10.11
C ASN A 48 -19.50 8.20 8.93
N GLY A 49 -19.04 8.03 7.67
CA GLY A 49 -19.88 8.37 6.51
C GLY A 49 -19.87 9.84 6.10
N THR A 50 -19.10 10.69 6.77
CA THR A 50 -19.14 12.14 6.55
C THR A 50 -18.39 12.60 5.30
N MET A 51 -17.53 11.75 4.72
CA MET A 51 -16.73 12.10 3.54
C MET A 51 -17.47 11.85 2.23
N GLN A 52 -17.22 12.71 1.24
CA GLN A 52 -17.72 12.49 -0.11
C GLN A 52 -16.89 11.45 -0.86
N LEU A 53 -17.55 10.54 -1.56
CA LEU A 53 -16.89 9.51 -2.37
C LEU A 53 -15.85 10.06 -3.36
N LYS A 54 -16.13 11.24 -3.93
CA LYS A 54 -15.21 11.94 -4.84
C LYS A 54 -13.90 12.32 -4.15
N GLU A 55 -13.95 12.76 -2.90
CA GLU A 55 -12.77 13.15 -2.12
C GLU A 55 -11.94 11.94 -1.71
N ILE A 56 -12.60 10.84 -1.30
CA ILE A 56 -11.95 9.57 -0.96
C ILE A 56 -11.17 9.03 -2.16
N LYS A 57 -11.80 8.97 -3.34
CA LYS A 57 -11.15 8.52 -4.58
C LYS A 57 -9.96 9.40 -4.96
N LYS A 58 -10.11 10.72 -4.87
CA LYS A 58 -9.02 11.68 -5.13
C LYS A 58 -7.86 11.50 -4.17
N LYS A 59 -8.15 11.22 -2.89
CA LYS A 59 -7.12 10.97 -1.88
C LYS A 59 -6.36 9.69 -2.18
N LYS A 60 -7.06 8.61 -2.53
CA LYS A 60 -6.45 7.36 -2.99
C LYS A 60 -5.46 7.61 -4.13
N ASP A 61 -5.83 8.39 -5.14
CA ASP A 61 -4.93 8.65 -6.28
C ASP A 61 -3.69 9.47 -5.87
N THR A 62 -3.86 10.41 -4.93
CA THR A 62 -2.75 11.18 -4.36
C THR A 62 -1.77 10.29 -3.59
N LEU A 63 -2.27 9.40 -2.73
CA LEU A 63 -1.46 8.44 -1.96
C LEU A 63 -0.70 7.49 -2.89
N MET A 64 -1.39 6.95 -3.90
CA MET A 64 -0.78 6.08 -4.91
C MET A 64 0.31 6.80 -5.73
N GLY A 65 0.13 8.08 -6.03
CA GLY A 65 1.14 8.90 -6.70
C GLY A 65 2.44 8.98 -5.88
N THR A 66 2.32 9.26 -4.59
CA THR A 66 3.48 9.30 -3.67
C THR A 66 4.12 7.93 -3.50
N TYR A 67 3.32 6.88 -3.25
CA TYR A 67 3.81 5.52 -3.09
C TYR A 67 4.63 5.04 -4.30
N ARG A 68 4.11 5.22 -5.52
CA ARG A 68 4.82 4.79 -6.75
C ARG A 68 6.15 5.51 -6.93
N LYS A 69 6.21 6.81 -6.64
CA LYS A 69 7.45 7.60 -6.69
C LYS A 69 8.49 7.05 -5.71
N LEU A 70 8.09 6.83 -4.46
CA LEU A 70 9.00 6.30 -3.42
C LEU A 70 9.45 4.88 -3.76
N ARG A 71 8.53 4.00 -4.18
CA ARG A 71 8.85 2.65 -4.63
C ARG A 71 9.84 2.62 -5.80
N SER A 72 9.73 3.57 -6.74
CA SER A 72 10.70 3.69 -7.83
C SER A 72 12.10 4.01 -7.31
N LYS A 73 12.22 4.91 -6.32
CA LYS A 73 13.52 5.24 -5.70
C LYS A 73 14.11 4.03 -4.97
N VAL A 74 13.29 3.32 -4.19
CA VAL A 74 13.70 2.05 -3.55
C VAL A 74 14.19 1.07 -4.61
N SER A 75 13.42 0.82 -5.66
CA SER A 75 13.81 -0.12 -6.72
C SER A 75 15.08 0.30 -7.47
N GLN A 76 15.31 1.60 -7.68
CA GLN A 76 16.52 2.11 -8.33
C GLN A 76 17.76 1.92 -7.44
N SER A 77 17.64 2.21 -6.14
CA SER A 77 18.73 2.00 -5.17
C SER A 77 19.15 0.53 -5.04
N VAL A 78 18.23 -0.41 -5.28
CA VAL A 78 18.56 -1.84 -5.30
C VAL A 78 19.29 -2.25 -6.60
N LYS A 79 18.97 -1.62 -7.74
CA LYS A 79 19.52 -1.99 -9.05
C LYS A 79 20.95 -1.48 -9.29
N SER A 80 21.39 -0.44 -8.58
CA SER A 80 22.73 0.15 -8.75
C SER A 80 23.88 -0.70 -8.19
N GLY A 81 23.62 -1.90 -7.66
CA GLY A 81 24.66 -2.75 -7.06
C GLY A 81 25.14 -2.26 -5.68
N SER A 82 24.39 -1.32 -5.12
CA SER A 82 24.60 -0.72 -3.82
C SER A 82 24.53 -1.75 -2.68
N GLY A 83 25.49 -1.71 -1.75
CA GLY A 83 25.47 -2.53 -0.54
C GLY A 83 24.22 -2.28 0.31
N ALA A 84 23.87 -3.19 1.23
CA ALA A 84 22.61 -3.13 1.98
C ALA A 84 22.38 -1.81 2.75
N ASP A 85 23.44 -1.06 3.06
CA ASP A 85 23.39 0.24 3.74
C ASP A 85 23.06 1.43 2.82
N GLU A 86 23.12 1.26 1.50
CA GLU A 86 22.87 2.31 0.50
C GLU A 86 21.44 2.29 -0.08
N ILE A 87 20.58 1.34 0.35
CA ILE A 87 19.20 1.26 -0.11
C ILE A 87 18.40 2.45 0.41
N TYR A 88 17.71 3.15 -0.49
CA TYR A 88 16.86 4.27 -0.14
C TYR A 88 15.74 3.82 0.81
N LYS A 89 15.64 4.44 1.98
CA LYS A 89 14.58 4.21 2.97
C LYS A 89 13.59 5.37 2.90
N PRO A 90 12.33 5.13 2.50
CA PRO A 90 11.33 6.20 2.48
C PRO A 90 10.92 6.61 3.89
N ASP A 91 11.05 7.90 4.22
CA ASP A 91 10.61 8.47 5.51
C ASP A 91 9.10 8.78 5.56
N TRP A 92 8.35 8.34 4.56
CA TRP A 92 6.92 8.60 4.48
C TRP A 92 6.14 7.61 5.37
N PRO A 93 5.38 8.07 6.38
CA PRO A 93 4.79 7.19 7.40
C PRO A 93 3.82 6.13 6.83
N PHE A 94 3.23 6.40 5.67
CA PHE A 94 2.29 5.49 5.01
C PHE A 94 2.96 4.51 4.04
N TYR A 95 4.27 4.62 3.81
CA TYR A 95 4.96 3.77 2.85
C TYR A 95 4.92 2.31 3.25
N SER A 96 5.23 1.99 4.51
CA SER A 96 5.26 0.63 5.03
C SER A 96 3.88 -0.03 4.94
N VAL A 97 2.83 0.68 5.38
CA VAL A 97 1.43 0.21 5.31
C VAL A 97 1.03 -0.10 3.87
N MET A 98 1.27 0.84 2.95
CA MET A 98 0.94 0.63 1.53
C MET A 98 1.75 -0.50 0.88
N ALA A 99 3.03 -0.65 1.26
CA ALA A 99 3.90 -1.70 0.73
C ALA A 99 3.42 -3.10 1.11
N GLN A 100 2.83 -3.29 2.31
CA GLN A 100 2.39 -4.60 2.81
C GLN A 100 1.43 -5.32 1.84
N PHE A 101 0.50 -4.59 1.22
CA PHE A 101 -0.49 -5.18 0.32
C PHE A 101 -0.24 -4.86 -1.16
N LEU A 102 0.41 -3.74 -1.50
CA LEU A 102 0.60 -3.35 -2.91
C LEU A 102 1.83 -3.97 -3.57
N ASP A 103 2.90 -4.29 -2.84
CA ASP A 103 4.12 -4.76 -3.48
C ASP A 103 3.88 -6.05 -4.26
N ASP A 104 3.12 -7.00 -3.69
CA ASP A 104 2.80 -8.28 -4.32
C ASP A 104 1.95 -8.14 -5.60
N VAL A 105 1.26 -7.00 -5.79
CA VAL A 105 0.50 -6.68 -7.01
C VAL A 105 1.41 -6.08 -8.08
N TYR A 106 2.34 -5.21 -7.70
CA TYR A 106 3.24 -4.51 -8.62
C TYR A 106 4.48 -5.31 -9.05
N TYR A 107 4.68 -6.52 -8.52
CA TYR A 107 5.66 -7.46 -9.07
C TYR A 107 5.05 -8.31 -10.20
N PRO A 108 5.51 -8.17 -11.45
CA PRO A 108 5.22 -9.17 -12.48
C PRO A 108 5.78 -10.53 -12.04
N ARG A 109 5.05 -11.61 -12.34
CA ARG A 109 5.45 -12.99 -12.07
C ARG A 109 6.86 -13.20 -12.65
N LYS A 110 7.83 -13.56 -11.80
CA LYS A 110 9.26 -13.61 -12.16
C LYS A 110 9.51 -14.40 -13.45
N THR A 111 10.26 -13.82 -14.37
CA THR A 111 11.34 -14.56 -15.05
C THR A 111 12.57 -14.50 -14.14
N LYS A 112 13.26 -15.64 -14.01
CA LYS A 112 14.25 -15.96 -12.98
C LYS A 112 15.32 -14.87 -12.80
N ASN A 113 15.30 -14.13 -11.68
CA ASN A 113 16.52 -13.49 -11.19
C ASN A 113 16.52 -13.46 -9.64
N SER A 114 17.63 -13.87 -9.05
CA SER A 114 17.68 -14.48 -7.70
C SER A 114 17.82 -13.49 -6.55
N GLU A 115 18.35 -12.29 -6.80
CA GLU A 115 18.84 -11.41 -5.73
C GLU A 115 17.77 -10.48 -5.16
N VAL A 116 16.84 -10.00 -5.99
CA VAL A 116 15.71 -9.15 -5.57
C VAL A 116 14.81 -9.88 -4.55
N SER A 117 14.75 -11.20 -4.64
CA SER A 117 13.93 -12.05 -3.76
C SER A 117 14.31 -11.97 -2.28
N LYS A 118 15.60 -11.77 -1.98
CA LYS A 118 16.11 -11.82 -0.61
C LYS A 118 15.68 -10.59 0.18
N TYR A 119 15.76 -9.40 -0.42
CA TYR A 119 15.39 -8.14 0.23
C TYR A 119 13.90 -8.02 0.54
N PHE A 120 13.04 -8.64 -0.26
CA PHE A 120 11.60 -8.73 0.01
C PHE A 120 11.27 -9.52 1.27
N ILE A 121 11.99 -10.63 1.49
CA ILE A 121 11.84 -11.42 2.71
C ILE A 121 12.29 -10.58 3.92
N TYR A 122 13.40 -9.85 3.81
CA TYR A 122 13.87 -8.96 4.89
C TYR A 122 12.86 -7.84 5.21
N PHE A 123 12.27 -7.18 4.20
CA PHE A 123 11.30 -6.10 4.45
C PHE A 123 9.96 -6.64 5.01
N LYS A 124 9.49 -7.80 4.53
CA LYS A 124 8.26 -8.45 5.01
C LYS A 124 8.42 -8.98 6.44
N LEU A 125 9.57 -9.56 6.77
CA LEU A 125 9.91 -10.01 8.13
C LEU A 125 10.12 -8.83 9.10
N PHE A 126 10.74 -7.74 8.64
CA PHE A 126 10.93 -6.53 9.46
C PHE A 126 9.59 -5.84 9.77
N SER A 127 8.68 -5.79 8.79
CA SER A 127 7.34 -5.23 8.93
C SER A 127 6.46 -6.07 9.87
N PHE A 128 6.50 -7.41 9.77
CA PHE A 128 5.75 -8.31 10.66
C PHE A 128 6.14 -8.16 12.13
N LYS A 129 7.43 -7.91 12.42
CA LYS A 129 7.91 -7.63 13.78
C LYS A 129 7.35 -6.33 14.36
N ILE A 130 7.17 -5.30 13.53
CA ILE A 130 6.61 -4.01 13.96
C ILE A 130 5.11 -4.16 14.26
N THR A 131 4.35 -4.84 13.39
CA THR A 131 2.91 -5.06 13.59
C THR A 131 2.62 -5.92 14.84
N SER A 132 3.48 -6.90 15.16
CA SER A 132 3.36 -7.69 16.39
C SER A 132 3.68 -6.89 17.66
N TYR A 133 4.53 -5.87 17.58
CA TYR A 133 4.91 -5.04 18.74
C TYR A 133 3.83 -4.02 19.10
N ILE A 134 3.10 -3.50 18.11
CA ILE A 134 2.01 -2.52 18.33
C ILE A 134 0.73 -3.19 18.89
N ASN A 135 0.50 -4.48 18.62
CA ASN A 135 -0.67 -5.22 19.12
C ASN A 135 -0.45 -5.87 20.51
N LEU A 136 0.67 -5.57 21.18
CA LEU A 136 1.05 -6.16 22.48
C LEU A 136 1.18 -5.14 23.63
N GLN A 137 0.67 -3.92 23.44
CA GLN A 137 0.44 -2.92 24.50
C GLN A 137 -1.05 -2.53 24.54
#